data_AF-A0A528N0A0-F1
#
_entry.id   AF-A0A528N0A0-F1
#
_cell.length_a   1.000
_cell.length_b   1.000
_cell.length_c   1.000
_cell.angle_alpha   90.00
_cell.angle_beta   90.00
_cell.angle_gamma   90.00
#
_symmetry.space_group_name_H-M   'P 1'
#
loop_
_entity.id
_entity.type
_entity.pdbx_description
1 polymer ?
#
loop_
_entity_poly.entity_id
_entity_poly.type
_entity_poly.pdbx_seq_one_letter_code
_entity_poly.pdbx_strand_id
1 'polypeptide(L)' 'TEHLSISKASNGPADGVVNWVEHLGDQNHLHVTVGSRKLVTLTDPDTQLEKGDRVIIRYRAPLFFDQAGNRIA' A
#
# COMPACT_ATOMS: atom_id res chain seq x y z
N THR A 1 -10.08 1.34 9.25
CA THR A 1 -8.75 1.77 9.70
C THR A 1 -7.71 1.10 8.85
N GLU A 2 -6.97 1.84 8.02
CA GLU A 2 -5.79 1.28 7.35
C GLU A 2 -4.65 1.08 8.35
N HIS A 3 -4.00 -0.08 8.27
CA HIS A 3 -2.85 -0.45 9.11
C HIS A 3 -1.50 -0.09 8.46
N LEU A 4 -1.53 0.78 7.44
CA LEU A 4 -0.34 1.26 6.75
C LEU A 4 -0.57 2.66 6.18
N SER A 5 0.52 3.35 5.90
CA SER A 5 0.54 4.52 5.02
C SER A 5 1.52 4.30 3.88
N ILE A 6 1.17 4.84 2.72
CA ILE A 6 1.96 4.75 1.49
C ILE A 6 2.32 6.15 0.99
N SER A 7 3.55 6.33 0.54
CA SER A 7 4.02 7.60 -0.01
C SER A 7 4.96 7.34 -1.18
N LYS A 8 5.00 8.27 -2.14
CA LYS A 8 5.95 8.24 -3.25
C LYS A 8 7.38 8.19 -2.71
N ALA A 9 8.18 7.27 -3.21
CA ALA A 9 9.60 7.20 -2.86
C ALA A 9 10.30 8.41 -3.49
N SER A 10 11.07 9.15 -2.69
CA SER A 10 12.10 10.05 -3.20
C SER A 10 13.29 9.22 -3.71
N ASN A 11 14.16 9.81 -4.53
CA ASN A 11 15.34 9.15 -5.09
C ASN A 11 16.05 8.25 -4.04
N GLY A 12 15.94 6.93 -4.21
CA GLY A 12 16.36 5.96 -3.19
C GLY A 12 15.69 4.58 -3.31
N PRO A 13 15.81 3.74 -2.25
CA PRO A 13 15.10 2.46 -2.15
C PRO A 13 13.57 2.65 -2.20
N ALA A 14 12.87 1.60 -2.61
CA ALA A 14 11.41 1.58 -2.62
C ALA A 14 10.93 0.17 -2.27
N ASP A 15 9.81 0.08 -1.58
CA ASP A 15 9.21 -1.19 -1.15
C ASP A 15 8.34 -1.80 -2.25
N GLY A 16 7.78 -0.97 -3.12
CA GLY A 16 6.91 -1.44 -4.19
C GLY A 16 6.73 -0.48 -5.35
N VAL A 17 5.89 -0.88 -6.29
CA VAL A 17 5.52 -0.12 -7.49
C VAL A 17 4.01 -0.12 -7.66
N VAL A 18 3.42 1.05 -7.88
CA VAL A 18 1.99 1.21 -8.18
C VAL A 18 1.70 0.59 -9.54
N ASN A 19 0.77 -0.35 -9.59
CA ASN A 19 0.30 -0.98 -10.82
C ASN A 19 -0.92 -0.28 -11.40
N TRP A 20 -1.82 0.20 -10.54
CA TRP A 20 -3.09 0.79 -10.93
C TRP A 20 -3.69 1.61 -9.77
N VAL A 21 -4.37 2.70 -10.14
CA VAL A 21 -5.21 3.51 -9.25
C VAL A 21 -6.64 3.31 -9.73
N GLU A 22 -7.49 2.74 -8.88
CA GLU A 22 -8.89 2.49 -9.15
C GLU A 22 -9.73 3.53 -8.38
N HIS A 23 -10.44 4.39 -9.10
CA HIS A 23 -11.22 5.48 -8.53
C HIS A 23 -12.61 4.97 -8.10
N LEU A 24 -12.96 5.13 -6.82
CA LEU A 24 -14.21 4.63 -6.23
C LEU A 24 -15.22 5.74 -5.90
N GLY A 25 -14.90 7.00 -6.24
CA GLY A 25 -15.70 8.17 -5.90
C GLY A 25 -15.04 8.99 -4.79
N ASP A 26 -15.34 8.67 -3.54
CA ASP A 26 -14.82 9.38 -2.36
C ASP A 26 -13.45 8.87 -1.86
N GLN A 27 -12.92 7.82 -2.49
CA GLN A 27 -11.63 7.22 -2.20
C GLN A 27 -11.09 6.48 -3.43
N ASN A 28 -9.83 6.06 -3.36
CA ASN A 28 -9.17 5.26 -4.38
C ASN A 28 -8.68 3.92 -3.81
N HIS A 29 -8.81 2.84 -4.57
CA HIS A 29 -7.99 1.65 -4.36
C HIS A 29 -6.65 1.82 -5.08
N LEU A 30 -5.57 1.68 -4.32
CA LEU A 30 -4.22 1.64 -4.84
C LEU A 30 -3.73 0.19 -4.91
N HIS A 31 -3.46 -0.28 -6.13
CA HIS A 31 -2.93 -1.60 -6.40
C HIS A 31 -1.41 -1.52 -6.54
N VAL A 32 -0.65 -2.22 -5.69
CA VAL A 32 0.81 -2.13 -5.58
C VAL A 32 1.44 -3.52 -5.63
N THR A 33 2.57 -3.65 -6.32
CA THR A 33 3.42 -4.85 -6.25
C THR A 33 4.56 -4.60 -5.25
N VAL A 34 4.69 -5.50 -4.28
CA VAL A 34 5.75 -5.49 -3.24
C VAL A 34 6.49 -6.81 -3.32
N GLY A 35 7.70 -6.80 -3.87
CA GLY A 35 8.41 -8.04 -4.23
C GLY A 35 7.57 -8.92 -5.16
N SER A 36 7.26 -10.15 -4.73
CA SER A 36 6.40 -11.10 -5.47
C SER A 36 4.91 -11.03 -5.09
N ARG A 37 4.52 -10.11 -4.22
CA ARG A 37 3.15 -10.03 -3.66
C ARG A 37 2.39 -8.83 -4.19
N LYS A 38 1.06 -8.95 -4.22
CA LYS A 38 0.13 -7.85 -4.47
C LYS A 38 -0.38 -7.30 -3.15
N LEU A 39 -0.46 -5.97 -3.07
CA LEU A 39 -1.06 -5.23 -1.99
C LEU A 39 -2.14 -4.33 -2.59
N VAL A 40 -3.33 -4.34 -2.00
CA VAL A 40 -4.39 -3.37 -2.28
C VAL A 40 -4.63 -2.60 -0.99
N THR A 41 -4.64 -1.27 -1.07
CA THR A 41 -4.92 -0.38 0.06
C THR A 41 -5.79 0.78 -0.40
N LEU A 42 -6.51 1.37 0.54
CA LEU A 42 -7.19 2.64 0.31
C LEU A 42 -6.19 3.80 0.31
N THR A 43 -6.52 4.85 -0.45
CA THR A 43 -5.82 6.12 -0.47
C THR A 43 -6.80 7.26 -0.77
N ASP A 44 -6.39 8.48 -0.46
CA ASP A 44 -7.17 9.70 -0.64
C ASP A 44 -7.61 9.87 -2.12
N PRO A 45 -8.83 10.36 -2.40
CA PRO A 45 -9.31 10.63 -3.76
C PRO A 45 -8.35 11.54 -4.55
N ASP A 46 -7.68 12.49 -3.88
CA ASP A 46 -6.77 13.48 -4.49
C ASP A 46 -5.29 13.03 -4.49
N THR A 47 -5.05 11.72 -4.32
CA THR A 47 -3.70 11.14 -4.34
C THR A 47 -2.93 11.53 -5.61
N GLN A 48 -1.66 11.90 -5.44
CA GLN A 48 -0.75 12.21 -6.56
C GLN A 48 0.04 10.97 -7.01
N LEU A 49 -0.32 9.78 -6.52
CA LEU A 49 0.31 8.51 -6.90
C LEU A 49 -0.27 8.03 -8.21
N GLU A 50 0.62 7.61 -9.11
CA GLU A 50 0.25 7.14 -10.45
C GLU A 50 0.89 5.77 -10.75
N LYS A 51 0.36 5.08 -11.77
CA LYS A 51 0.96 3.83 -12.26
C LYS A 51 2.44 4.03 -12.59
N GLY A 52 3.27 3.14 -12.07
CA GLY A 52 4.73 3.18 -12.24
C GLY A 52 5.46 3.87 -11.09
N ASP A 53 4.75 4.60 -10.22
CA ASP A 53 5.38 5.22 -9.06
C ASP A 53 5.97 4.18 -8.12
N ARG A 54 7.23 4.41 -7.76
CA ARG A 54 7.90 3.68 -6.69
C ARG A 54 7.44 4.25 -5.36
N VAL A 55 7.16 3.38 -4.39
CA VAL A 55 6.55 3.76 -3.12
C VAL A 55 7.30 3.21 -1.92
N ILE A 56 7.24 3.97 -0.82
CA ILE A 56 7.61 3.53 0.52
C ILE A 56 6.34 3.20 1.29
N ILE A 57 6.36 2.08 2.01
CA ILE A 57 5.25 1.59 2.84
C ILE A 57 5.68 1.66 4.30
N ARG A 58 4.84 2.25 5.15
CA ARG A 58 5.04 2.29 6.60
C ARG A 58 3.87 1.65 7.31
N TYR A 59 4.13 0.67 8.16
CA TYR A 59 3.09 0.04 8.98
C TYR A 59 2.60 0.97 10.09
N ARG A 60 1.29 0.94 10.36
CA ARG A 60 0.62 1.67 11.43
C ARG A 60 -0.22 0.69 12.23
N ALA A 61 0.21 0.39 13.45
CA ALA A 61 -0.44 -0.63 14.30
C ALA A 61 -0.76 -1.93 13.53
N PRO A 62 0.24 -2.57 12.89
CA PRO A 62 0.02 -3.77 12.09
C PRO A 62 -0.54 -4.91 12.94
N LEU A 63 -1.35 -5.75 12.32
CA LEU A 63 -1.81 -7.01 12.89
C LEU A 63 -0.92 -8.12 12.34
N PHE A 64 -0.33 -8.90 13.25
CA PHE A 64 0.49 -10.06 12.89
C PHE A 64 -0.31 -11.33 13.10
N PHE A 65 -0.10 -12.31 12.23
CA PHE A 65 -0.77 -13.59 12.25
C PHE A 65 0.25 -14.71 12.06
N ASP A 66 0.07 -15.83 12.76
CA ASP A 66 0.85 -17.04 12.56
C ASP A 66 0.43 -17.79 11.27
N GLN A 67 1.10 -18.90 10.97
CA GLN A 67 0.80 -19.72 9.80
C GLN A 67 -0.61 -20.33 9.82
N ALA A 68 -1.18 -20.55 11.00
CA ALA A 68 -2.54 -21.07 11.17
C ALA A 68 -3.61 -19.95 11.10
N GLY A 69 -3.19 -18.69 10.97
CA GLY A 69 -4.06 -17.52 10.90
C GLY A 69 -4.47 -16.99 12.27
N ASN A 70 -3.87 -17.44 13.37
CA ASN A 70 -4.15 -16.87 14.68
C ASN A 70 -3.43 -15.53 14.83
N ARG A 71 -4.10 -14.54 15.41
CA ARG A 71 -3.49 -13.24 15.71
C ARG A 71 -2.44 -13.40 16.81
N ILE A 72 -1.25 -12.86 16.59
CA ILE A 72 -0.15 -12.83 17.55
C ILE A 72 0.12 -11.40 18.05
N ALA A 73 0.73 -11.29 19.23
CA ALA A 73 1.04 -10.04 19.93
C ALA A 73 2.52 -9.68 19.81
#